data_AF-A0A955D8F8-F1
#
_entry.id   AF-A0A955D8F8-F1
#
_cell.length_a   1.000
_cell.length_b   1.000
_cell.length_c   1.000
_cell.angle_alpha   90.00
_cell.angle_beta   90.00
_cell.angle_gamma   90.00
#
_symmetry.space_group_name_H-M   'P 1'
#
loop_
_entity.id
_entity.type
_entity.pdbx_description
1 polymer ?
#
loop_
_entity_poly.entity_id
_entity_poly.type
_entity_poly.pdbx_seq_one_letter_code
_entity_poly.pdbx_strand_id
1 'polypeptide(L)'
;METEPTEPPGSPTGVPGRPPTIDVEIQDATGRLDRSTLGWFERHVVDAAGVLGCSGGVRVRVVGDAEMRVAHAKHLGEDSTTDVL
;
A
#
# COMPACT_ATOMS: atom_id res chain seq x y z
N MET A 1 17.24 39.21 39.91
CA MET A 1 17.07 38.84 38.49
C MET A 1 17.80 37.52 38.33
N GLU A 2 17.06 36.42 38.45
CA GLU A 2 17.59 35.06 38.31
C GLU A 2 17.69 34.75 36.80
N THR A 3 18.87 34.34 36.35
CA THR A 3 19.08 33.89 34.98
C THR A 3 18.87 32.38 34.93
N GLU A 4 17.76 31.92 34.35
CA GLU A 4 17.56 30.50 34.03
C GLU A 4 18.55 30.06 32.93
N PRO A 5 19.19 28.89 33.06
CA PRO A 5 20.05 28.34 32.02
C PRO A 5 19.18 27.79 30.88
N THR A 6 19.38 28.33 29.68
CA THR A 6 18.79 27.82 28.43
C THR A 6 19.37 26.44 28.12
N GLU A 7 18.58 25.38 28.32
CA GLU A 7 18.87 24.05 27.76
C GLU A 7 18.80 24.11 26.23
N PRO A 8 19.77 23.54 25.49
CA PRO A 8 19.69 23.45 24.04
C PRO A 8 18.62 22.42 23.64
N PRO A 9 17.87 22.62 22.54
CA PRO A 9 16.90 21.64 22.08
C PRO A 9 17.61 20.35 21.71
N GLY A 10 17.23 19.26 22.36
CA GLY A 10 17.66 17.90 22.03
C GLY A 10 17.41 17.64 20.54
N SER A 11 18.47 17.31 19.81
CA SER A 11 18.35 16.86 18.43
C SER A 11 17.49 15.59 18.41
N PRO A 12 16.49 15.46 17.51
CA PRO A 12 15.81 14.19 17.35
C PRO A 12 16.80 13.21 16.74
N THR A 13 17.44 12.39 17.58
CA THR A 13 18.08 11.14 17.17
C THR A 13 16.98 10.15 16.77
N GLY A 14 16.32 10.44 15.66
CA GLY A 14 15.65 9.40 14.90
C GLY A 14 16.74 8.44 14.45
N VAL A 15 16.82 7.27 15.08
CA VAL A 15 17.47 6.10 14.50
C VAL A 15 17.04 6.03 13.02
N PRO A 16 17.95 5.81 12.05
CA PRO A 16 17.54 5.57 10.67
C PRO A 16 16.65 4.32 10.69
N GLY A 17 15.34 4.56 10.71
CA GLY A 17 14.34 3.51 10.70
C GLY A 17 14.56 2.71 9.44
N ARG A 18 14.67 1.39 9.59
CA ARG A 18 14.67 0.46 8.45
C ARG A 18 13.61 0.94 7.46
N PRO A 19 13.95 1.10 6.16
CA PRO A 19 12.98 1.58 5.19
C PRO A 19 11.74 0.69 5.29
N PRO A 20 10.53 1.27 5.22
CA PRO A 20 9.31 0.50 5.32
C PRO A 20 9.37 -0.66 4.32
N THR A 21 9.36 -1.89 4.83
CA THR A 21 9.34 -3.09 3.99
C THR A 21 7.89 -3.50 3.83
N ILE A 22 7.42 -3.52 2.58
CA ILE A 22 6.10 -4.02 2.23
C ILE A 22 6.22 -5.29 1.39
N ASP A 23 5.56 -6.35 1.81
CA ASP A 23 5.45 -7.60 1.05
C ASP A 23 4.30 -7.46 0.04
N VAL A 24 4.58 -7.57 -1.26
CA VAL A 24 3.56 -7.44 -2.31
C VAL A 24 3.34 -8.79 -2.97
N GLU A 25 2.08 -9.22 -3.01
CA GLU A 25 1.65 -10.43 -3.70
C GLU A 25 0.54 -10.09 -4.67
N ILE A 26 0.74 -10.38 -5.96
CA ILE A 26 -0.25 -10.12 -7.01
C ILE A 26 -0.64 -11.44 -7.67
N GLN A 27 -1.93 -11.75 -7.63
CA GLN A 27 -2.52 -12.88 -8.32
C GLN A 27 -3.38 -12.40 -9.48
N ASP A 28 -2.93 -12.62 -10.72
CA ASP A 28 -3.76 -12.40 -11.91
C ASP A 28 -4.65 -13.61 -12.19
N ALA A 29 -5.91 -13.57 -11.76
CA ALA A 29 -6.89 -14.62 -12.04
C ALA A 29 -7.40 -14.58 -13.49
N THR A 30 -7.14 -13.49 -14.22
CA THR A 30 -7.58 -13.33 -15.62
C THR A 30 -6.58 -13.93 -16.62
N GLY A 31 -5.30 -14.04 -16.23
CA GLY A 31 -4.21 -14.48 -17.09
C GLY A 31 -3.91 -13.53 -18.25
N ARG A 32 -4.36 -12.27 -18.16
CA ARG A 32 -4.24 -11.25 -19.21
C ARG A 32 -3.04 -10.35 -19.02
N LEU A 33 -2.45 -10.31 -17.82
CA LEU A 33 -1.34 -9.43 -17.51
C LEU A 33 -0.01 -10.10 -17.83
N ASP A 34 0.87 -9.36 -18.49
CA ASP A 34 2.25 -9.78 -18.67
C ASP A 34 3.12 -9.46 -17.44
N ARG A 35 4.34 -10.02 -17.41
CA ARG A 35 5.28 -9.80 -16.31
C ARG A 35 5.70 -8.34 -16.16
N SER A 36 5.77 -7.60 -17.26
CA SER A 36 6.14 -6.18 -17.25
C SER A 36 5.10 -5.34 -16.51
N THR A 37 3.83 -5.63 -16.74
CA THR A 37 2.67 -4.98 -16.11
C THR A 37 2.59 -5.33 -14.63
N LEU A 38 2.78 -6.61 -14.28
CA LEU A 38 2.84 -7.03 -12.88
C LEU A 38 3.98 -6.32 -12.14
N GLY A 39 5.19 -6.27 -12.72
CA GLY A 39 6.31 -5.57 -12.12
C GLY A 39 6.12 -4.05 -12.02
N TRP A 40 5.40 -3.43 -12.95
CA TRP A 40 5.00 -2.02 -12.84
C TRP A 40 4.06 -1.79 -11.65
N PHE A 41 3.11 -2.69 -11.44
CA PHE A 41 2.16 -2.62 -10.33
C PHE A 41 2.85 -2.81 -8.97
N GLU A 42 3.75 -3.80 -8.84
CA GLU A 42 4.53 -4.02 -7.61
C GLU A 42 5.30 -2.77 -7.21
N ARG A 43 5.97 -2.11 -8.17
CA ARG A 43 6.70 -0.86 -7.91
C ARG A 43 5.77 0.25 -7.42
N HIS A 44 4.59 0.41 -8.03
CA HIS A 44 3.63 1.43 -7.60
C HIS A 44 3.14 1.20 -6.16
N VAL A 45 2.92 -0.05 -5.76
CA VAL A 45 2.54 -0.38 -4.38
C VAL A 45 3.67 -0.03 -3.39
N VAL A 46 4.91 -0.38 -3.74
CA VAL A 46 6.09 -0.05 -2.92
C VAL A 46 6.28 1.47 -2.79
N ASP A 47 6.17 2.21 -3.89
CA ASP A 47 6.31 3.66 -3.89
C ASP A 47 5.21 4.33 -3.06
N ALA A 48 3.96 3.87 -3.19
CA ALA A 48 2.85 4.35 -2.38
C ALA A 48 3.06 4.07 -0.88
N ALA A 49 3.54 2.87 -0.52
CA ALA A 49 3.88 2.53 0.86
C ALA A 49 4.99 3.43 1.42
N GLY A 50 5.99 3.75 0.60
CA GLY A 50 7.06 4.69 0.94
C GLY A 50 6.52 6.09 1.24
N VAL A 51 5.60 6.60 0.42
CA VAL A 51 4.94 7.90 0.64
C VAL A 51 4.11 7.91 1.92
N LEU A 52 3.42 6.81 2.23
CA LEU A 52 2.58 6.68 3.42
C LEU A 52 3.37 6.35 4.70
N GLY A 53 4.66 5.98 4.57
CA GLY A 53 5.48 5.52 5.70
C GLY A 53 5.00 4.19 6.30
N CYS A 54 4.30 3.36 5.52
CA CYS A 54 3.69 2.12 6.00
C CYS A 54 4.58 0.90 5.75
N SER A 55 4.60 -0.03 6.70
CA SER A 55 5.20 -1.36 6.54
C SER A 55 4.11 -2.43 6.65
N GLY A 56 4.34 -3.62 6.09
CA GLY A 56 3.37 -4.72 6.19
C GLY A 56 3.29 -5.54 4.91
N GLY A 57 2.08 -5.87 4.46
CA GLY A 57 1.89 -6.61 3.22
C GLY A 57 0.59 -6.24 2.52
N VAL A 58 0.63 -6.31 1.19
CA VAL A 58 -0.51 -6.07 0.30
C VAL A 58 -0.68 -7.28 -0.59
N ARG A 59 -1.89 -7.84 -0.58
CA ARG A 59 -2.29 -8.90 -1.50
C ARG A 59 -3.33 -8.35 -2.46
N VAL A 60 -3.04 -8.45 -3.75
CA VAL A 60 -3.94 -8.00 -4.82
C VAL A 60 -4.34 -9.19 -5.67
N ARG A 61 -5.63 -9.30 -5.96
CA ARG A 61 -6.16 -10.26 -6.92
C ARG A 61 -6.82 -9.51 -8.07
N VAL A 62 -6.29 -9.69 -9.27
CA VAL A 62 -6.86 -9.10 -10.49
C VAL A 62 -7.91 -10.06 -11.02
N VAL A 63 -9.12 -9.54 -11.21
CA VAL A 63 -10.31 -10.32 -11.58
C VAL A 63 -11.01 -9.68 -12.78
N GLY A 64 -11.85 -10.45 -13.46
CA GLY A 64 -12.74 -9.91 -14.50
C GLY A 64 -14.08 -9.44 -13.94
N ASP A 65 -14.86 -8.75 -14.77
CA ASP A 65 -16.13 -8.11 -14.40
C ASP A 65 -17.12 -9.03 -13.69
N ALA A 66 -17.22 -10.30 -14.10
CA ALA A 66 -18.14 -11.26 -13.50
C ALA A 66 -17.79 -11.54 -12.03
N GLU A 67 -16.50 -11.75 -11.74
CA GLU A 67 -16.03 -11.97 -10.37
C GLU A 67 -16.04 -10.67 -9.55
N MET A 68 -15.70 -9.53 -10.17
CA MET A 68 -15.80 -8.21 -9.53
C MET A 68 -17.23 -7.90 -9.10
N ARG A 69 -18.22 -8.15 -9.97
CA ARG A 69 -19.64 -7.96 -9.65
C ARG A 69 -20.08 -8.83 -8.46
N VAL A 70 -19.68 -10.11 -8.46
CA VAL A 70 -19.97 -11.01 -7.34
C VAL A 70 -19.32 -10.52 -6.05
N ALA A 71 -18.07 -10.04 -6.11
CA ALA A 71 -17.39 -9.48 -4.96
C ALA A 71 -18.05 -8.17 -4.48
N HIS A 72 -18.46 -7.30 -5.38
CA HIS A 72 -19.10 -6.02 -5.07
C HIS A 72 -20.46 -6.25 -4.39
N ALA A 73 -21.27 -7.14 -4.94
CA ALA A 73 -22.53 -7.55 -4.33
C ALA A 73 -22.32 -8.19 -2.96
N LYS A 74 -21.30 -9.05 -2.82
CA LYS A 74 -20.99 -9.74 -1.56
C LYS A 74 -20.54 -8.78 -0.45
N HIS A 75 -19.69 -7.80 -0.76
CA HIS A 75 -19.04 -6.96 0.24
C HIS A 75 -19.73 -5.62 0.47
N LEU A 76 -20.37 -5.05 -0.54
CA LEU A 76 -21.03 -3.74 -0.48
C LEU A 76 -22.53 -3.80 -0.82
N GLY A 77 -23.07 -4.95 -1.24
CA GLY A 77 -24.50 -5.11 -1.53
C GLY A 77 -24.94 -4.56 -2.88
N GLU A 78 -24.00 -4.18 -3.75
CA GLU A 78 -24.30 -3.60 -5.06
C GLU A 78 -24.05 -4.61 -6.20
N ASP A 79 -25.08 -4.85 -7.02
CA ASP A 79 -24.98 -5.69 -8.23
C ASP A 79 -24.44 -4.91 -9.44
N SER A 80 -23.27 -4.29 -9.24
CA SER A 80 -22.55 -3.48 -10.20
C SER A 80 -21.06 -3.84 -10.20
N THR A 81 -20.27 -3.25 -11.09
CA THR A 81 -18.81 -3.41 -11.09
C THR A 81 -18.13 -2.12 -10.62
N THR A 82 -16.95 -2.26 -10.03
CA THR A 82 -16.07 -1.15 -9.65
C THR A 82 -14.64 -1.46 -10.12
N ASP A 83 -13.81 -0.44 -10.22
CA ASP A 83 -12.40 -0.59 -10.59
C ASP A 83 -11.58 -1.29 -9.48
N VAL A 84 -11.99 -1.11 -8.22
CA VAL A 84 -11.30 -1.67 -7.04
C VAL A 84 -12.29 -1.93 -5.90
N LEU A 85 -12.02 -2.98 -5.12
CA LEU A 85 -12.68 -3.36 -3.85
C LEU A 85 -11.66 -3.51 -2.73
#